data_AF-J2WKN7-F1
#
_entry.id   AF-J2WKN7-F1
#
_cell.length_a   1.000
_cell.length_b   1.000
_cell.length_c   1.000
_cell.angle_alpha   90.00
_cell.angle_beta   90.00
_cell.angle_gamma   90.00
#
_symmetry.space_group_name_H-M   'P 1'
#
loop_
_entity.id
_entity.type
_entity.pdbx_description
1 polymer ?
#
loop_
_entity_poly.entity_id
_entity_poly.type
_entity_poly.pdbx_seq_one_letter_code
_entity_poly.pdbx_strand_id
1 'polypeptide(L)'
;MSRENANSPGLPPMSSSAVSRRHFLALSAAGMACLPARAFAQTVCDRIEPTILQPRIQRAVSLRQVIQKLADGNPVKFPGLTRLDGYVIDEENDDIGLIGLAEPGQRDLEAADFVVALRSAFLRGMHDGVNYDFSAAISIDPNPEVFRRLRDIRTTNPDGRHSYEDVCRAPQTVRVDGMIRASRVAALLVDADYRMKQVSQGALKLPTSKPIVGDFDARIAIWRSQLDAKGASDLVANITRYWFTPGQFGYIASEDGADTIYLDRAQVLLKDEAEVLTAGASKTVASGSIDTYARAFTCAWTASMEETYRAEPIWRELYNMYRHFAVARIMAETGAFNRVKLDIAFLLDRYKVPNVNLPASLPGLSRIVTHSTKRRSTTWNAAYAVCGGVQVGLSKVAKSGDSDGNVQRTGQNVLSSRPSRDTLAWNVVPGSLKSVFKKKPAPDAGASSERAAPAGTGSIKDLFPPVTTEKPIAAPSLRELFRT
;
A
#
# COMPACT_ATOMS: atom_id res chain seq x y z
N MET A 1 38.63 68.51 9.03
CA MET A 1 37.63 69.16 9.91
C MET A 1 36.34 68.37 9.77
N SER A 2 35.76 67.68 10.75
CA SER A 2 36.02 67.53 12.18
C SER A 2 35.19 66.33 12.68
N ARG A 3 35.79 65.51 13.56
CA ARG A 3 35.24 64.90 14.81
C ARG A 3 33.92 64.08 14.77
N GLU A 4 33.64 63.12 15.64
CA GLU A 4 34.31 62.20 16.59
C GLU A 4 33.15 61.47 17.31
N ASN A 5 33.33 60.19 17.64
CA ASN A 5 32.72 59.41 18.75
C ASN A 5 31.19 59.31 18.96
N ALA A 6 30.69 58.07 19.14
CA ALA A 6 30.31 57.54 20.47
C ALA A 6 29.67 56.13 20.45
N ASN A 7 30.29 55.23 21.21
CA ASN A 7 29.73 54.26 22.18
C ASN A 7 28.63 53.24 21.79
N SER A 8 29.06 51.97 21.74
CA SER A 8 28.23 50.79 22.04
C SER A 8 28.23 50.49 23.55
N PRO A 9 27.08 50.16 24.17
CA PRO A 9 27.05 49.69 25.56
C PRO A 9 27.20 48.16 25.62
N GLY A 10 28.03 47.71 26.57
CA GLY A 10 28.33 46.31 26.84
C GLY A 10 27.16 45.53 27.47
N LEU A 11 27.17 44.22 27.17
CA LEU A 11 26.34 43.19 27.80
C LEU A 11 26.81 42.91 29.24
N PRO A 12 25.90 42.68 30.20
CA PRO A 12 26.26 42.27 31.55
C PRO A 12 26.57 40.76 31.62
N PRO A 13 27.39 40.30 32.59
CA PRO A 13 27.69 38.89 32.77
C PRO A 13 26.52 38.15 33.44
N MET A 14 26.12 37.02 32.88
CA MET A 14 25.15 36.13 33.50
C MET A 14 25.75 35.42 34.71
N SER A 15 25.13 35.66 35.86
CA SER A 15 25.28 34.93 37.11
C SER A 15 24.89 33.46 36.96
N SER A 16 25.77 32.57 37.42
CA SER A 16 25.51 31.14 37.56
C SER A 16 24.46 30.87 38.64
N SER A 17 23.31 30.36 38.24
CA SER A 17 22.32 29.77 39.14
C SER A 17 22.25 28.27 38.90
N ALA A 18 22.51 27.52 39.96
CA ALA A 18 22.65 26.08 39.98
C ALA A 18 21.35 25.37 39.55
N VAL A 19 21.42 24.63 38.44
CA VAL A 19 20.37 23.69 38.03
C VAL A 19 20.46 22.45 38.93
N SER A 20 19.40 22.24 39.72
CA SER A 20 19.22 21.09 40.60
C SER A 20 19.23 19.78 39.80
N ARG A 21 20.13 18.85 40.20
CA ARG A 21 20.34 17.49 39.65
C ARG A 21 19.10 16.57 39.69
N ARG A 22 17.92 17.02 40.14
CA ARG A 22 16.70 16.21 40.19
C ARG A 22 15.86 16.18 38.90
N HIS A 23 16.18 17.00 37.89
CA HIS A 23 15.46 16.97 36.60
C HIS A 23 16.03 15.98 35.56
N PHE A 24 17.24 15.44 35.75
CA PHE A 24 17.87 14.56 34.77
C PHE A 24 17.48 13.06 34.90
N LEU A 25 16.73 12.68 35.93
CA LEU A 25 16.32 11.29 36.15
C LEU A 25 14.86 10.98 35.75
N ALA A 26 14.07 11.98 35.35
CA ALA A 26 12.70 11.78 34.88
C ALA A 26 12.58 11.58 33.35
N LEU A 27 13.61 11.96 32.58
CA LEU A 27 13.64 11.84 31.11
C LEU A 27 14.14 10.47 30.61
N SER A 28 14.75 9.63 31.46
CA SER A 28 15.29 8.33 31.05
C SER A 28 14.27 7.19 31.08
N ALA A 29 13.20 7.29 31.88
CA ALA A 29 12.21 6.22 32.02
C ALA A 29 11.14 6.21 30.91
N ALA A 30 10.81 7.37 30.31
CA ALA A 30 9.92 7.44 29.15
C ALA A 30 10.62 6.98 27.86
N GLY A 31 11.94 7.23 27.74
CA GLY A 31 12.75 6.76 26.61
C GLY A 31 12.93 5.24 26.57
N MET A 32 13.01 4.57 27.73
CA MET A 32 13.24 3.12 27.80
C MET A 32 12.03 2.25 27.44
N ALA A 33 10.79 2.73 27.60
CA ALA A 33 9.60 2.00 27.15
C ALA A 33 9.37 2.11 25.63
N CYS A 34 9.92 3.16 24.98
CA CYS A 34 9.85 3.36 23.53
C CYS A 34 10.92 2.59 22.73
N LEU A 35 12.07 2.26 23.34
CA LEU A 35 13.11 1.47 22.69
C LEU A 35 12.65 0.07 22.20
N PRO A 36 11.92 -0.75 22.99
CA PRO A 36 11.42 -2.04 22.51
C PRO A 36 10.33 -1.90 21.43
N ALA A 37 9.54 -0.82 21.47
CA ALA A 37 8.51 -0.52 20.47
C ALA A 37 9.10 -0.17 19.11
N ARG A 38 10.15 0.68 19.08
CA ARG A 38 10.83 1.08 17.84
C ARG A 38 11.60 -0.08 17.20
N ALA A 39 12.28 -0.89 18.02
CA ALA A 39 12.96 -2.10 17.54
C ALA A 39 11.97 -3.13 16.97
N PHE A 40 10.79 -3.30 17.59
CA PHE A 40 9.75 -4.18 17.09
C PHE A 40 9.15 -3.69 15.77
N ALA A 41 8.76 -2.41 15.69
CA ALA A 41 8.14 -1.84 14.50
C ALA A 41 9.06 -1.91 13.26
N GLN A 42 10.37 -1.76 13.44
CA GLN A 42 11.35 -1.96 12.37
C GLN A 42 11.47 -3.45 11.99
N THR A 43 11.66 -4.33 12.98
CA THR A 43 11.92 -5.77 12.75
C THR A 43 10.73 -6.56 12.19
N VAL A 44 9.49 -6.09 12.34
CA VAL A 44 8.31 -6.72 11.71
C VAL A 44 8.21 -6.36 10.23
N CYS A 45 8.47 -5.10 9.87
CA CYS A 45 8.45 -4.67 8.47
C CYS A 45 9.57 -5.32 7.64
N ASP A 46 10.75 -5.54 8.24
CA ASP A 46 11.91 -6.10 7.54
C ASP A 46 11.76 -7.60 7.16
N ARG A 47 10.68 -8.27 7.59
CA ARG A 47 10.46 -9.71 7.36
C ARG A 47 9.37 -10.04 6.33
N ILE A 48 8.77 -9.03 5.71
CA ILE A 48 7.67 -9.26 4.78
C ILE A 48 8.23 -9.58 3.39
N GLU A 49 8.55 -10.86 3.20
CA GLU A 49 8.97 -11.38 1.91
C GLU A 49 7.80 -11.35 0.92
N PRO A 50 8.03 -10.94 -0.34
CA PRO A 50 7.00 -11.02 -1.36
C PRO A 50 6.66 -12.49 -1.64
N THR A 51 5.38 -12.75 -1.91
CA THR A 51 4.98 -14.06 -2.41
C THR A 51 5.53 -14.25 -3.82
N ILE A 52 6.37 -15.27 -4.01
CA ILE A 52 6.80 -15.70 -5.34
C ILE A 52 5.63 -16.41 -6.02
N LEU A 53 5.17 -15.84 -7.13
CA LEU A 53 4.07 -16.36 -7.91
C LEU A 53 4.60 -17.40 -8.89
N GLN A 54 3.94 -18.56 -8.93
CA GLN A 54 4.24 -19.60 -9.90
C GLN A 54 3.35 -19.45 -11.14
N PRO A 55 3.88 -19.58 -12.37
CA PRO A 55 3.10 -19.44 -13.58
C PRO A 55 2.00 -20.51 -13.65
N ARG A 56 0.77 -20.10 -13.33
CA ARG A 56 -0.42 -20.97 -13.26
C ARG A 56 -1.55 -20.43 -14.10
N ILE A 57 -1.25 -20.04 -15.34
CA ILE A 57 -2.23 -19.41 -16.22
C ILE A 57 -3.40 -20.36 -16.49
N GLN A 58 -4.61 -19.87 -16.24
CA GLN A 58 -5.86 -20.60 -16.47
C GLN A 58 -6.70 -19.97 -17.57
N ARG A 59 -6.55 -18.65 -17.75
CA ARG A 59 -7.36 -17.87 -18.67
C ARG A 59 -6.50 -16.91 -19.48
N ALA A 60 -6.88 -16.74 -20.74
CA ALA A 60 -6.33 -15.75 -21.63
C ALA A 60 -7.43 -14.96 -22.35
N VAL A 61 -7.15 -13.69 -22.66
CA VAL A 61 -8.06 -12.77 -23.34
C VAL A 61 -7.33 -12.04 -24.47
N SER A 62 -7.90 -12.06 -25.68
CA SER A 62 -7.37 -11.40 -26.87
C SER A 62 -7.59 -9.89 -26.81
N LEU A 63 -6.51 -9.12 -26.82
CA LEU A 63 -6.59 -7.65 -26.82
C LEU A 63 -7.12 -7.12 -28.16
N ARG A 64 -6.84 -7.79 -29.29
CA ARG A 64 -7.43 -7.50 -30.60
C ARG A 64 -8.95 -7.55 -30.56
N GLN A 65 -9.51 -8.62 -29.99
CA GLN A 65 -10.96 -8.81 -29.89
C GLN A 65 -11.58 -7.84 -28.88
N VAL A 66 -10.86 -7.49 -27.81
CA VAL A 66 -11.28 -6.42 -26.89
C VAL A 66 -11.37 -5.08 -27.64
N ILE A 67 -10.35 -4.70 -28.41
CA ILE A 67 -10.35 -3.46 -29.21
C ILE A 67 -11.56 -3.43 -30.15
N GLN A 68 -11.80 -4.51 -30.90
CA GLN A 68 -12.94 -4.59 -31.82
C GLN A 68 -14.27 -4.36 -31.09
N LYS A 69 -14.51 -5.09 -29.99
CA LYS A 69 -15.77 -4.97 -29.25
C LYS A 69 -15.97 -3.59 -28.62
N LEU A 70 -14.91 -2.98 -28.10
CA LEU A 70 -14.96 -1.62 -27.58
C LEU A 70 -15.22 -0.59 -28.69
N ALA A 71 -14.64 -0.79 -29.89
CA ALA A 71 -14.89 0.05 -31.06
C ALA A 71 -16.34 -0.06 -31.56
N ASP A 72 -16.95 -1.24 -31.43
CA ASP A 72 -18.38 -1.48 -31.69
C ASP A 72 -19.30 -0.87 -30.60
N GLY A 73 -18.74 -0.20 -29.59
CA GLY A 73 -19.49 0.46 -28.52
C GLY A 73 -19.94 -0.46 -27.39
N ASN A 74 -19.47 -1.72 -27.35
CA ASN A 74 -19.85 -2.65 -26.30
C ASN A 74 -18.93 -2.51 -25.08
N PRO A 75 -19.46 -2.39 -23.85
CA PRO A 75 -18.62 -2.51 -22.65
C PRO A 75 -18.05 -3.92 -22.58
N VAL A 76 -16.73 -4.03 -22.37
CA VAL A 76 -16.02 -5.32 -22.36
C VAL A 76 -15.49 -5.61 -20.96
N LYS A 77 -15.91 -6.75 -20.41
CA LYS A 77 -15.19 -7.45 -19.34
C LYS A 77 -14.24 -8.48 -19.96
N PHE A 78 -13.22 -8.88 -19.23
CA PHE A 78 -12.31 -9.97 -19.59
C PHE A 78 -12.91 -11.30 -19.13
N PRO A 79 -13.63 -12.05 -20.00
CA PRO A 79 -14.52 -13.10 -19.54
C PRO A 79 -13.75 -14.23 -18.86
N GLY A 80 -14.05 -14.50 -17.59
CA GLY A 80 -13.39 -15.51 -16.75
C GLY A 80 -11.97 -15.16 -16.31
N LEU A 81 -11.43 -14.00 -16.68
CA LEU A 81 -10.13 -13.53 -16.19
C LEU A 81 -10.39 -12.61 -15.00
N THR A 82 -10.05 -13.08 -13.81
CA THR A 82 -10.34 -12.38 -12.54
C THR A 82 -9.09 -11.78 -11.91
N ARG A 83 -7.90 -12.19 -12.37
CA ARG A 83 -6.60 -11.69 -11.97
C ARG A 83 -5.66 -11.64 -13.15
N LEU A 84 -4.98 -10.51 -13.35
CA LEU A 84 -4.04 -10.29 -14.44
C LEU A 84 -2.62 -10.59 -13.97
N ASP A 85 -1.95 -11.54 -14.61
CA ASP A 85 -0.61 -11.97 -14.22
C ASP A 85 0.45 -11.70 -15.30
N GLY A 86 0.07 -11.29 -16.51
CA GLY A 86 1.02 -10.97 -17.56
C GLY A 86 0.39 -10.89 -18.94
N TYR A 87 1.22 -11.13 -19.97
CA TYR A 87 0.76 -11.22 -21.35
C TYR A 87 1.63 -12.16 -22.20
N VAL A 88 1.08 -12.58 -23.33
CA VAL A 88 1.78 -13.28 -24.41
C VAL A 88 1.57 -12.55 -25.73
N ILE A 89 2.63 -12.43 -26.52
CA ILE A 89 2.61 -11.84 -27.86
C ILE A 89 2.31 -12.97 -28.86
N ASP A 90 1.30 -12.76 -29.69
CA ASP A 90 0.85 -13.67 -30.74
C ASP A 90 1.08 -12.99 -32.09
N GLU A 91 2.33 -13.00 -32.56
CA GLU A 91 2.74 -12.34 -33.81
C GLU A 91 2.04 -12.95 -35.03
N GLU A 92 1.76 -14.26 -35.01
CA GLU A 92 1.06 -14.96 -36.10
C GLU A 92 -0.34 -14.38 -36.34
N ASN A 93 -1.02 -13.97 -35.26
CA ASN A 93 -2.39 -13.47 -35.34
C ASN A 93 -2.50 -11.93 -35.24
N ASP A 94 -1.37 -11.21 -35.15
CA ASP A 94 -1.28 -9.78 -34.84
C ASP A 94 -2.02 -9.42 -33.54
N ASP A 95 -1.74 -10.13 -32.45
CA ASP A 95 -2.50 -10.01 -31.20
C ASP A 95 -1.62 -10.09 -29.94
N ILE A 96 -2.18 -9.64 -28.82
CA ILE A 96 -1.62 -9.82 -27.49
C ILE A 96 -2.67 -10.51 -26.63
N GLY A 97 -2.32 -11.67 -26.08
CA GLY A 97 -3.12 -12.36 -25.09
C GLY A 97 -2.80 -11.85 -23.69
N LEU A 98 -3.76 -11.21 -23.01
CA LEU A 98 -3.69 -10.94 -21.58
C LEU A 98 -3.91 -12.24 -20.82
N ILE A 99 -3.05 -12.57 -19.85
CA ILE A 99 -3.06 -13.88 -19.19
C ILE A 99 -3.14 -13.78 -17.67
N GLY A 100 -3.78 -14.77 -17.04
CA GLY A 100 -3.83 -14.88 -15.59
C GLY A 100 -4.77 -15.98 -15.10
N LEU A 101 -5.44 -15.72 -13.96
CA LEU A 101 -6.26 -16.71 -13.25
C LEU A 101 -7.76 -16.50 -13.44
N ALA A 102 -8.50 -17.60 -13.24
CA ALA A 102 -9.94 -17.66 -13.08
C ALA A 102 -10.26 -18.09 -11.63
N GLU A 103 -10.26 -17.12 -10.71
CA GLU A 103 -10.48 -17.38 -9.29
C GLU A 103 -11.98 -17.55 -8.99
N PRO A 104 -12.40 -18.64 -8.33
CA PRO A 104 -13.80 -18.89 -8.03
C PRO A 104 -14.45 -17.76 -7.21
N GLY A 105 -15.68 -17.41 -7.56
CA GLY A 105 -16.45 -16.37 -6.89
C GLY A 105 -15.98 -14.94 -7.17
N GLN A 106 -14.98 -14.77 -8.05
CA GLN A 106 -14.46 -13.45 -8.39
C GLN A 106 -15.07 -12.91 -9.68
N ARG A 107 -15.26 -11.59 -9.69
CA ARG A 107 -15.74 -10.89 -10.87
C ARG A 107 -14.63 -10.81 -11.91
N ASP A 108 -15.04 -10.84 -13.16
CA ASP A 108 -14.17 -10.55 -14.29
C ASP A 108 -13.57 -9.14 -14.17
N LEU A 109 -12.35 -9.01 -14.67
CA LEU A 109 -11.69 -7.71 -14.83
C LEU A 109 -12.37 -6.88 -15.93
N GLU A 110 -12.28 -5.55 -15.84
CA GLU A 110 -12.90 -4.66 -16.83
C GLU A 110 -11.86 -4.08 -17.78
N ALA A 111 -12.16 -4.10 -19.08
CA ALA A 111 -11.26 -3.54 -20.09
C ALA A 111 -11.01 -2.04 -19.88
N ALA A 112 -12.02 -1.31 -19.38
CA ALA A 112 -11.90 0.12 -19.11
C ALA A 112 -10.80 0.43 -18.07
N ASP A 113 -10.64 -0.40 -17.04
CA ASP A 113 -9.59 -0.22 -16.04
C ASP A 113 -8.20 -0.44 -16.63
N PHE A 114 -8.07 -1.44 -17.49
CA PHE A 114 -6.82 -1.71 -18.20
C PHE A 114 -6.46 -0.58 -19.16
N VAL A 115 -7.45 0.04 -19.81
CA VAL A 115 -7.22 1.23 -20.64
C VAL A 115 -6.70 2.41 -19.80
N VAL A 116 -7.23 2.63 -18.60
CA VAL A 116 -6.71 3.67 -17.69
C VAL A 116 -5.25 3.39 -17.32
N ALA A 117 -4.92 2.13 -17.01
CA ALA A 117 -3.55 1.72 -16.71
C ALA A 117 -2.59 1.90 -17.92
N LEU A 118 -3.03 1.52 -19.13
CA LEU A 118 -2.28 1.76 -20.37
C LEU A 118 -2.03 3.25 -20.60
N ARG A 119 -3.07 4.08 -20.48
CA ARG A 119 -2.95 5.53 -20.62
C ARG A 119 -1.97 6.13 -19.63
N SER A 120 -1.99 5.68 -18.38
CA SER A 120 -1.00 6.09 -17.39
C SER A 120 0.43 5.66 -17.78
N ALA A 121 0.61 4.40 -18.17
CA ALA A 121 1.92 3.86 -18.54
C ALA A 121 2.56 4.55 -19.76
N PHE A 122 1.73 4.94 -20.73
CA PHE A 122 2.13 5.65 -21.95
C PHE A 122 2.09 7.18 -21.82
N LEU A 123 1.78 7.72 -20.63
CA LEU A 123 1.63 9.16 -20.39
C LEU A 123 0.64 9.82 -21.37
N ARG A 124 -0.48 9.13 -21.62
CA ARG A 124 -1.57 9.54 -22.51
C ARG A 124 -2.77 10.00 -21.70
N GLY A 125 -2.97 11.31 -21.65
CA GLY A 125 -4.09 11.94 -20.98
C GLY A 125 -3.70 13.32 -20.45
N MET A 126 -4.70 14.07 -19.99
CA MET A 126 -4.52 15.43 -19.50
C MET A 126 -5.04 15.57 -18.07
N HIS A 127 -4.32 16.33 -17.25
CA HIS A 127 -4.75 16.87 -15.97
C HIS A 127 -4.68 18.39 -16.07
N ASP A 128 -5.82 19.09 -15.93
CA ASP A 128 -5.91 20.55 -16.03
C ASP A 128 -5.25 21.17 -17.28
N GLY A 129 -5.38 20.48 -18.42
CA GLY A 129 -4.81 20.92 -19.71
C GLY A 129 -3.32 20.62 -19.88
N VAL A 130 -2.68 19.95 -18.92
CA VAL A 130 -1.29 19.50 -18.97
C VAL A 130 -1.25 17.99 -19.20
N ASN A 131 -0.37 17.52 -20.09
CA ASN A 131 -0.16 16.09 -20.28
C ASN A 131 0.35 15.43 -18.99
N TYR A 132 0.05 14.16 -18.79
CA TYR A 132 0.62 13.40 -17.68
C TYR A 132 2.16 13.44 -17.73
N ASP A 133 2.78 13.97 -16.68
CA ASP A 133 4.23 13.99 -16.44
C ASP A 133 4.62 13.21 -15.17
N PHE A 134 3.64 12.70 -14.42
CA PHE A 134 3.79 11.91 -13.21
C PHE A 134 3.11 10.54 -13.28
N SER A 135 3.64 9.60 -12.47
CA SER A 135 2.99 8.31 -12.22
C SER A 135 1.58 8.47 -11.66
N ALA A 136 0.72 7.48 -11.93
CA ALA A 136 -0.60 7.41 -11.33
C ALA A 136 -0.55 7.48 -9.78
N ALA A 137 -1.33 8.39 -9.21
CA ALA A 137 -1.45 8.62 -7.78
C ALA A 137 -2.82 9.22 -7.42
N ILE A 138 -3.27 9.01 -6.19
CA ILE A 138 -4.44 9.70 -5.62
C ILE A 138 -4.03 10.37 -4.30
N SER A 139 -4.77 11.37 -3.86
CA SER A 139 -4.60 12.00 -2.55
C SER A 139 -5.92 12.49 -2.00
N ILE A 140 -6.08 12.43 -0.68
CA ILE A 140 -7.16 13.04 0.09
C ILE A 140 -6.46 14.02 1.04
N ASP A 141 -6.36 15.26 0.59
CA ASP A 141 -5.54 16.30 1.18
C ASP A 141 -6.36 17.10 2.20
N PRO A 142 -6.02 17.05 3.50
CA PRO A 142 -6.70 17.83 4.51
C PRO A 142 -6.40 19.31 4.33
N ASN A 143 -7.37 20.18 4.64
CA ASN A 143 -7.11 21.62 4.64
C ASN A 143 -6.17 21.97 5.81
N PRO A 144 -4.99 22.58 5.56
CA PRO A 144 -4.03 22.95 6.61
C PRO A 144 -4.62 23.81 7.73
N GLU A 145 -5.63 24.63 7.41
CA GLU A 145 -6.34 25.46 8.38
C GLU A 145 -7.08 24.63 9.43
N VAL A 146 -7.52 23.42 9.07
CA VAL A 146 -8.15 22.47 10.01
C VAL A 146 -7.19 22.19 11.15
N PHE A 147 -5.94 21.80 10.87
CA PHE A 147 -4.96 21.52 11.91
C PHE A 147 -4.60 22.74 12.74
N ARG A 148 -4.62 23.94 12.16
CA ARG A 148 -4.43 25.17 12.95
C ARG A 148 -5.55 25.34 13.97
N ARG A 149 -6.81 25.22 13.53
CA ARG A 149 -8.00 25.32 14.39
C ARG A 149 -8.04 24.24 15.47
N LEU A 150 -7.63 23.01 15.16
CA LEU A 150 -7.63 21.91 16.12
C LEU A 150 -6.69 22.14 17.31
N ARG A 151 -5.61 22.92 17.16
CA ARG A 151 -4.66 23.20 18.26
C ARG A 151 -5.30 23.98 19.41
N ASP A 152 -6.30 24.80 19.11
CA ASP A 152 -6.93 25.69 20.08
C ASP A 152 -8.14 25.04 20.78
N ILE A 153 -8.56 23.86 20.33
CA ILE A 153 -9.75 23.16 20.83
C ILE A 153 -9.39 22.25 22.00
N ARG A 154 -10.06 22.47 23.15
CA ARG A 154 -9.90 21.64 24.35
C ARG A 154 -10.89 20.47 24.36
N THR A 155 -10.43 19.27 24.03
CA THR A 155 -11.27 18.04 23.97
C THR A 155 -11.66 17.46 25.34
N THR A 156 -11.20 18.06 26.45
CA THR A 156 -11.51 17.62 27.81
C THR A 156 -12.96 17.90 28.24
N ASN A 157 -13.64 18.85 27.60
CA ASN A 157 -15.06 19.17 27.85
C ASN A 157 -15.97 18.81 26.65
N PRO A 158 -17.30 18.66 26.85
CA PRO A 158 -18.23 18.28 25.79
C PRO A 158 -18.24 19.22 24.57
N ASP A 159 -18.29 20.54 24.78
CA ASP A 159 -18.38 21.52 23.70
C ASP A 159 -17.12 21.53 22.82
N GLY A 160 -15.96 21.38 23.45
CA GLY A 160 -14.70 21.23 22.75
C GLY A 160 -14.61 19.91 21.98
N ARG A 161 -15.24 18.83 22.44
CA ARG A 161 -15.34 17.59 21.64
C ARG A 161 -16.21 17.76 20.41
N HIS A 162 -17.40 18.34 20.54
CA HIS A 162 -18.24 18.65 19.38
C HIS A 162 -17.51 19.57 18.39
N SER A 163 -16.87 20.62 18.89
CA SER A 163 -16.07 21.53 18.06
C SER A 163 -14.92 20.82 17.34
N TYR A 164 -14.24 19.90 18.02
CA TYR A 164 -13.16 19.11 17.42
C TYR A 164 -13.70 18.25 16.28
N GLU A 165 -14.78 17.50 16.51
CA GLU A 165 -15.39 16.66 15.49
C GLU A 165 -15.87 17.46 14.28
N ASP A 166 -16.51 18.61 14.48
CA ASP A 166 -16.99 19.48 13.41
C ASP A 166 -15.83 20.02 12.56
N VAL A 167 -14.75 20.44 13.20
CA VAL A 167 -13.55 20.90 12.49
C VAL A 167 -12.89 19.75 11.73
N CYS A 168 -12.84 18.56 12.30
CA CYS A 168 -12.27 17.38 11.64
C CYS A 168 -13.10 16.91 10.44
N ARG A 169 -14.44 17.07 10.49
CA ARG A 169 -15.36 16.72 9.39
C ARG A 169 -15.25 17.68 8.20
N ALA A 170 -14.46 18.74 8.30
CA ALA A 170 -14.22 19.66 7.20
C ALA A 170 -13.80 18.90 5.92
N PRO A 171 -14.27 19.33 4.74
CA PRO A 171 -13.94 18.68 3.48
C PRO A 171 -12.42 18.63 3.23
N GLN A 172 -11.95 17.47 2.80
CA GLN A 172 -10.58 17.21 2.35
C GLN A 172 -10.57 17.04 0.84
N THR A 173 -9.62 17.68 0.15
CA THR A 173 -9.57 17.72 -1.31
C THR A 173 -9.13 16.38 -1.89
N VAL A 174 -9.86 15.85 -2.88
CA VAL A 174 -9.48 14.64 -3.61
C VAL A 174 -8.70 15.00 -4.87
N ARG A 175 -7.40 14.69 -4.87
CA ARG A 175 -6.48 14.87 -6.00
C ARG A 175 -6.23 13.55 -6.70
N VAL A 176 -6.14 13.58 -8.02
CA VAL A 176 -5.84 12.42 -8.86
C VAL A 176 -4.83 12.84 -9.91
N ASP A 177 -3.72 12.12 -9.94
CA ASP A 177 -2.54 12.38 -10.74
C ASP A 177 -2.28 11.17 -11.66
N GLY A 178 -1.77 11.39 -12.87
CA GLY A 178 -1.19 10.36 -13.76
C GLY A 178 -2.21 9.37 -14.30
N MET A 179 -3.50 9.64 -14.11
CA MET A 179 -4.61 8.83 -14.59
C MET A 179 -5.89 9.68 -14.73
N ILE A 180 -6.91 9.08 -15.35
CA ILE A 180 -8.21 9.74 -15.57
C ILE A 180 -8.95 9.85 -14.24
N ARG A 181 -9.20 11.08 -13.78
CA ARG A 181 -9.93 11.37 -12.54
C ARG A 181 -11.34 10.79 -12.51
N ALA A 182 -12.10 11.00 -13.58
CA ALA A 182 -13.49 10.53 -13.71
C ALA A 182 -13.55 9.07 -14.18
N SER A 183 -12.86 8.17 -13.47
CA SER A 183 -12.79 6.75 -13.81
C SER A 183 -13.08 5.87 -12.61
N ARG A 184 -13.51 4.63 -12.88
CA ARG A 184 -13.72 3.60 -11.86
C ARG A 184 -12.45 3.33 -11.06
N VAL A 185 -11.29 3.33 -11.73
CA VAL A 185 -9.96 3.15 -11.11
C VAL A 185 -9.71 4.22 -10.05
N ALA A 186 -9.85 5.51 -10.39
CA ALA A 186 -9.61 6.59 -9.45
C ALA A 186 -10.59 6.55 -8.26
N ALA A 187 -11.88 6.31 -8.53
CA ALA A 187 -12.89 6.16 -7.48
C ALA A 187 -12.57 5.00 -6.51
N LEU A 188 -12.18 3.85 -7.05
CA LEU A 188 -11.79 2.68 -6.28
C LEU A 188 -10.56 2.93 -5.39
N LEU A 189 -9.51 3.55 -5.93
CA LEU A 189 -8.29 3.83 -5.17
C LEU A 189 -8.57 4.83 -4.02
N VAL A 190 -9.41 5.84 -4.27
CA VAL A 190 -9.84 6.81 -3.25
C VAL A 190 -10.68 6.15 -2.17
N ASP A 191 -11.63 5.28 -2.53
CA ASP A 191 -12.48 4.56 -1.58
C ASP A 191 -11.68 3.56 -0.73
N ALA A 192 -10.76 2.81 -1.35
CA ALA A 192 -9.87 1.90 -0.65
C ALA A 192 -8.98 2.64 0.36
N ASP A 193 -8.43 3.80 -0.04
CA ASP A 193 -7.65 4.62 0.86
C ASP A 193 -8.46 5.16 2.04
N TYR A 194 -9.65 5.69 1.75
CA TYR A 194 -10.55 6.22 2.77
C TYR A 194 -10.97 5.14 3.78
N ARG A 195 -11.31 3.94 3.30
CA ARG A 195 -11.61 2.79 4.17
C ARG A 195 -10.43 2.34 5.01
N MET A 196 -9.21 2.32 4.46
CA MET A 196 -8.03 1.93 5.23
C MET A 196 -7.81 2.87 6.41
N LYS A 197 -8.06 4.17 6.25
CA LYS A 197 -8.04 5.14 7.36
C LYS A 197 -9.11 4.84 8.40
N GLN A 198 -10.31 4.43 7.99
CA GLN A 198 -11.34 4.01 8.95
C GLN A 198 -10.87 2.80 9.77
N VAL A 199 -10.08 1.89 9.19
CA VAL A 199 -9.47 0.78 9.94
C VAL A 199 -8.37 1.26 10.87
N SER A 200 -7.46 2.13 10.42
CA SER A 200 -6.43 2.77 11.28
C SER A 200 -7.07 3.45 12.49
N GLN A 201 -8.15 4.19 12.27
CA GLN A 201 -8.92 4.85 13.32
C GLN A 201 -9.80 3.89 14.13
N GLY A 202 -9.88 2.59 13.81
CA GLY A 202 -10.74 1.60 14.47
C GLY A 202 -12.24 1.81 14.28
N ALA A 203 -12.64 2.68 13.35
CA ALA A 203 -14.04 2.90 12.96
C ALA A 203 -14.57 1.79 12.04
N LEU A 204 -13.68 1.10 11.33
CA LEU A 204 -13.98 -0.07 10.51
C LEU A 204 -13.15 -1.27 10.99
N LYS A 205 -13.78 -2.44 11.10
CA LYS A 205 -13.10 -3.71 11.38
C LYS A 205 -13.25 -4.62 10.18
N LEU A 206 -12.13 -5.15 9.70
CA LEU A 206 -12.15 -6.09 8.59
C LEU A 206 -12.60 -7.49 9.05
N PRO A 207 -13.35 -8.23 8.21
CA PRO A 207 -13.76 -9.60 8.51
C PRO A 207 -12.61 -10.59 8.24
N THR A 208 -11.46 -10.39 8.89
CA THR A 208 -10.31 -11.30 8.83
C THR A 208 -10.33 -12.27 10.02
N SER A 209 -9.71 -13.44 9.86
CA SER A 209 -9.52 -14.43 10.93
C SER A 209 -8.77 -13.85 12.12
N LYS A 210 -7.85 -12.93 11.86
CA LYS A 210 -7.16 -12.11 12.86
C LYS A 210 -7.38 -10.63 12.54
N PRO A 211 -8.27 -9.95 13.29
CA PRO A 211 -8.54 -8.53 13.06
C PRO A 211 -7.26 -7.69 13.18
N ILE A 212 -6.97 -6.90 12.16
CA ILE A 212 -5.88 -5.93 12.21
C ILE A 212 -6.31 -4.81 13.16
N VAL A 213 -5.56 -4.62 14.25
CA VAL A 213 -5.82 -3.55 15.22
C VAL A 213 -5.42 -2.20 14.60
N GLY A 214 -6.32 -1.23 14.59
CA GLY A 214 -6.00 0.14 14.15
C GLY A 214 -4.96 0.79 15.07
N ASP A 215 -4.12 1.66 14.52
CA ASP A 215 -3.08 2.35 15.30
C ASP A 215 -3.69 3.23 16.41
N PHE A 216 -4.87 3.82 16.17
CA PHE A 216 -5.61 4.59 17.17
C PHE A 216 -6.02 3.71 18.36
N ASP A 217 -6.62 2.53 18.09
CA ASP A 217 -7.03 1.60 19.15
C ASP A 217 -5.84 1.06 19.94
N ALA A 218 -4.75 0.71 19.25
CA ALA A 218 -3.51 0.30 19.89
C ALA A 218 -2.96 1.39 20.83
N ARG A 219 -3.01 2.65 20.39
CA ARG A 219 -2.58 3.79 21.19
C ARG A 219 -3.47 4.04 22.39
N ILE A 220 -4.80 3.94 22.23
CA ILE A 220 -5.76 4.04 23.34
C ILE A 220 -5.53 2.95 24.38
N ALA A 221 -5.26 1.71 23.97
CA ALA A 221 -5.02 0.60 24.89
C ALA A 221 -3.80 0.87 25.80
N ILE A 222 -2.69 1.31 25.21
CA ILE A 222 -1.49 1.66 25.97
C ILE A 222 -1.72 2.91 26.83
N TRP A 223 -2.36 3.93 26.29
CA TRP A 223 -2.66 5.18 26.99
C TRP A 223 -3.49 4.97 28.25
N ARG A 224 -4.57 4.19 28.18
CA ARG A 224 -5.40 3.87 29.34
C ARG A 224 -4.57 3.20 30.44
N SER A 225 -3.76 2.20 30.07
CA SER A 225 -2.87 1.52 31.02
C SER A 225 -1.88 2.49 31.66
N GLN A 226 -1.32 3.44 30.91
CA GLN A 226 -0.40 4.46 31.45
C GLN A 226 -1.09 5.46 32.37
N LEU A 227 -2.31 5.89 32.03
CA LEU A 227 -3.11 6.77 32.88
C LEU A 227 -3.48 6.10 34.20
N ASP A 228 -3.81 4.82 34.17
CA ASP A 228 -4.14 4.05 35.37
C ASP A 228 -2.89 3.79 36.23
N ALA A 229 -1.71 3.60 35.61
CA ALA A 229 -0.49 3.22 36.33
C ALA A 229 0.39 4.38 36.83
N LYS A 230 0.51 5.51 36.09
CA LYS A 230 1.63 6.46 36.29
C LYS A 230 1.30 7.94 36.27
N GLY A 231 0.02 8.33 36.23
CA GLY A 231 -0.27 9.76 36.26
C GLY A 231 -0.01 10.50 34.95
N ALA A 232 0.23 9.78 33.84
CA ALA A 232 0.81 10.30 32.62
C ALA A 232 0.04 11.49 32.00
N SER A 233 0.76 12.35 31.28
CA SER A 233 0.22 13.47 30.52
C SER A 233 -0.60 13.01 29.31
N ASP A 234 -1.42 13.92 28.78
CA ASP A 234 -2.17 13.72 27.54
C ASP A 234 -1.24 13.26 26.40
N LEU A 235 -1.74 12.35 25.57
CA LEU A 235 -1.04 11.96 24.35
C LEU A 235 -1.05 13.12 23.37
N VAL A 236 0.12 13.46 22.83
CA VAL A 236 0.22 14.39 21.71
C VAL A 236 -0.42 13.72 20.49
N ALA A 237 -1.38 14.42 19.88
CA ALA A 237 -1.92 14.01 18.59
C ALA A 237 -0.80 14.14 17.54
N ASN A 238 -0.48 13.02 16.89
CA ASN A 238 0.49 13.01 15.80
C ASN A 238 -0.27 13.06 14.48
N ILE A 239 0.25 13.84 13.52
CA ILE A 239 -0.21 13.80 12.13
C ILE A 239 0.58 12.68 11.47
N THR A 240 -0.08 11.61 11.05
CA THR A 240 0.54 10.54 10.28
C THR A 240 -0.17 10.34 8.97
N ARG A 241 0.62 10.29 7.91
CA ARG A 241 0.17 10.00 6.56
C ARG A 241 0.39 8.53 6.28
N TYR A 242 -0.67 7.82 5.91
CA TYR A 242 -0.62 6.47 5.36
C TYR A 242 -0.57 6.52 3.83
N TRP A 243 -0.25 5.44 3.13
CA TRP A 243 -0.52 5.27 1.69
C TRP A 243 -0.24 3.87 1.17
N PHE A 244 -1.00 3.45 0.16
CA PHE A 244 -0.66 2.26 -0.62
C PHE A 244 0.42 2.56 -1.66
N THR A 245 1.34 1.62 -1.86
CA THR A 245 2.42 1.75 -2.84
C THR A 245 2.84 0.37 -3.34
N PRO A 246 3.38 0.24 -4.56
CA PRO A 246 3.95 -1.02 -4.99
C PRO A 246 5.18 -1.32 -4.12
N GLY A 247 5.24 -2.56 -3.61
CA GLY A 247 6.42 -3.15 -3.03
C GLY A 247 7.25 -3.82 -4.11
N GLN A 248 7.54 -5.11 -3.92
CA GLN A 248 8.22 -5.88 -4.96
C GLN A 248 7.23 -6.29 -6.06
N PHE A 249 7.28 -5.57 -7.18
CA PHE A 249 6.74 -6.02 -8.46
C PHE A 249 7.90 -6.52 -9.33
N GLY A 250 7.84 -7.80 -9.67
CA GLY A 250 8.81 -8.50 -10.49
C GLY A 250 8.12 -9.12 -11.69
N TYR A 251 8.86 -9.28 -12.78
CA TYR A 251 8.43 -10.12 -13.89
C TYR A 251 9.56 -10.97 -14.45
N ILE A 252 9.16 -12.12 -15.00
CA ILE A 252 9.99 -13.03 -15.77
C ILE A 252 9.56 -12.93 -17.23
N ALA A 253 10.53 -12.91 -18.13
CA ALA A 253 10.33 -12.92 -19.58
C ALA A 253 10.89 -14.21 -20.19
N SER A 254 10.20 -14.81 -21.15
CA SER A 254 10.71 -15.98 -21.88
C SER A 254 12.02 -15.67 -22.63
N GLU A 255 12.97 -16.60 -22.65
CA GLU A 255 14.32 -16.38 -23.23
C GLU A 255 14.30 -16.19 -24.76
N ASP A 256 13.39 -16.88 -25.47
CA ASP A 256 13.26 -16.83 -26.93
C ASP A 256 12.51 -15.57 -27.41
N GLY A 257 13.01 -14.38 -27.05
CA GLY A 257 12.49 -13.10 -27.57
C GLY A 257 11.52 -12.35 -26.66
N ALA A 258 11.34 -12.77 -25.39
CA ALA A 258 10.41 -12.13 -24.44
C ALA A 258 8.94 -12.08 -24.91
N ASP A 259 8.53 -13.06 -25.71
CA ASP A 259 7.15 -13.21 -26.23
C ASP A 259 6.15 -13.40 -25.10
N THR A 260 6.56 -14.00 -23.99
CA THR A 260 5.73 -14.18 -22.81
C THR A 260 6.34 -13.49 -21.60
N ILE A 261 5.50 -12.73 -20.91
CA ILE A 261 5.82 -12.01 -19.69
C ILE A 261 4.88 -12.48 -18.59
N TYR A 262 5.45 -12.75 -17.42
CA TYR A 262 4.71 -13.19 -16.25
C TYR A 262 5.19 -12.46 -14.99
N LEU A 263 4.26 -11.93 -14.19
CA LEU A 263 4.54 -11.35 -12.89
C LEU A 263 4.92 -12.45 -11.89
N ASP A 264 6.20 -12.54 -11.54
CA ASP A 264 6.71 -13.48 -10.55
C ASP A 264 6.62 -12.94 -9.11
N ARG A 265 6.44 -11.62 -8.96
CA ARG A 265 6.19 -10.94 -7.69
C ARG A 265 5.19 -9.82 -7.91
N ALA A 266 4.22 -9.69 -7.01
CA ALA A 266 3.25 -8.61 -7.01
C ALA A 266 2.81 -8.30 -5.59
N GLN A 267 3.48 -7.33 -4.97
CA GLN A 267 3.27 -6.97 -3.58
C GLN A 267 2.81 -5.51 -3.48
N VAL A 268 1.72 -5.26 -2.77
CA VAL A 268 1.31 -3.91 -2.38
C VAL A 268 1.65 -3.72 -0.91
N LEU A 269 2.26 -2.58 -0.60
CA LEU A 269 2.63 -2.19 0.76
C LEU A 269 1.72 -1.07 1.23
N LEU A 270 1.39 -1.08 2.52
CA LEU A 270 0.92 0.12 3.20
C LEU A 270 2.13 0.79 3.87
N LYS A 271 2.30 2.09 3.65
CA LYS A 271 3.37 2.90 4.24
C LYS A 271 2.82 3.98 5.15
N ASP A 272 3.69 4.47 6.04
CA ASP A 272 3.45 5.56 6.97
C ASP A 272 4.56 6.63 6.88
N GLU A 273 4.20 7.88 7.16
CA GLU A 273 5.12 8.99 7.40
C GLU A 273 4.55 9.93 8.47
N ALA A 274 5.31 10.17 9.53
CA ALA A 274 4.93 11.15 10.53
C ALA A 274 5.22 12.56 9.98
N GLU A 275 4.22 13.44 10.04
CA GLU A 275 4.30 14.80 9.52
C GLU A 275 4.18 15.85 10.64
N VAL A 276 4.73 17.03 10.39
CA VAL A 276 4.60 18.21 11.26
C VAL A 276 4.13 19.42 10.47
N LEU A 277 3.34 20.28 11.12
CA LEU A 277 2.97 21.58 10.57
C LEU A 277 4.08 22.59 10.89
N THR A 278 4.80 23.07 9.87
CA THR A 278 5.84 24.09 10.04
C THR A 278 5.22 25.47 10.35
N ALA A 279 5.89 26.26 11.19
CA ALA A 279 5.44 27.61 11.53
C ALA A 279 5.31 28.48 10.27
N GLY A 280 4.12 29.05 10.05
CA GLY A 280 3.82 29.86 8.86
C GLY A 280 3.56 29.07 7.58
N ALA A 281 3.69 27.74 7.58
CA ALA A 281 3.47 26.93 6.39
C ALA A 281 1.98 26.65 6.14
N SER A 282 1.62 26.58 4.86
CA SER A 282 0.33 26.12 4.36
C SER A 282 0.33 24.62 4.04
N LYS A 283 1.35 23.86 4.45
CA LYS A 283 1.44 22.41 4.23
C LYS A 283 2.16 21.76 5.40
N THR A 284 1.87 20.48 5.62
CA THR A 284 2.65 19.62 6.49
C THR A 284 3.92 19.14 5.77
N VAL A 285 4.96 18.81 6.52
CA VAL A 285 6.22 18.26 6.00
C VAL A 285 6.61 17.01 6.78
N ALA A 286 7.35 16.11 6.14
CA ALA A 286 7.91 14.94 6.80
C ALA A 286 8.74 15.35 8.04
N SER A 287 8.43 14.73 9.17
CA SER A 287 9.10 15.03 10.45
C SER A 287 10.48 14.36 10.57
N GLY A 288 10.76 13.35 9.74
CA GLY A 288 11.92 12.46 9.89
C GLY A 288 11.83 11.51 11.10
N SER A 289 10.76 11.59 11.90
CA SER A 289 10.50 10.70 13.03
C SER A 289 9.63 9.51 12.63
N ILE A 290 9.65 8.44 13.44
CA ILE A 290 8.79 7.26 13.23
C ILE A 290 7.70 7.29 14.30
N ASP A 291 6.44 7.29 13.87
CA ASP A 291 5.32 6.95 14.75
C ASP A 291 5.24 5.42 14.88
N THR A 292 5.55 4.90 16.06
CA THR A 292 5.64 3.44 16.29
C THR A 292 4.31 2.73 16.17
N TYR A 293 3.18 3.39 16.46
CA TYR A 293 1.86 2.78 16.35
C TYR A 293 1.44 2.71 14.89
N ALA A 294 1.64 3.81 14.15
CA ALA A 294 1.40 3.84 12.72
C ALA A 294 2.25 2.81 11.99
N ARG A 295 3.56 2.73 12.29
CA ARG A 295 4.44 1.71 11.72
C ARG A 295 3.97 0.29 12.03
N ALA A 296 3.61 0.01 13.28
CA ALA A 296 3.13 -1.32 13.65
C ALA A 296 1.85 -1.70 12.87
N PHE A 297 0.92 -0.75 12.71
CA PHE A 297 -0.28 -0.92 11.89
C PHE A 297 0.06 -1.17 10.43
N THR A 298 0.93 -0.38 9.81
CA THR A 298 1.30 -0.55 8.39
C THR A 298 2.03 -1.87 8.13
N CYS A 299 2.92 -2.30 9.03
CA CYS A 299 3.55 -3.62 8.92
C CYS A 299 2.53 -4.76 9.08
N ALA A 300 1.64 -4.70 10.08
CA ALA A 300 0.64 -5.73 10.31
C ALA A 300 -0.37 -5.84 9.16
N TRP A 301 -0.79 -4.69 8.63
CA TRP A 301 -1.60 -4.61 7.42
C TRP A 301 -0.90 -5.28 6.25
N THR A 302 0.33 -4.83 5.95
CA THR A 302 1.12 -5.37 4.84
C THR A 302 1.33 -6.88 4.94
N ALA A 303 1.63 -7.40 6.14
CA ALA A 303 1.79 -8.83 6.39
C ALA A 303 0.48 -9.62 6.18
N SER A 304 -0.67 -8.97 6.33
CA SER A 304 -2.00 -9.56 6.21
C SER A 304 -2.67 -9.24 4.87
N MET A 305 -1.93 -8.81 3.84
CA MET A 305 -2.50 -8.42 2.55
C MET A 305 -3.24 -9.51 1.81
N GLU A 306 -2.70 -10.71 1.76
CA GLU A 306 -3.39 -11.85 1.14
C GLU A 306 -4.74 -12.16 1.81
N GLU A 307 -4.83 -11.97 3.12
CA GLU A 307 -6.07 -12.14 3.86
C GLU A 307 -7.03 -10.97 3.64
N THR A 308 -6.50 -9.74 3.63
CA THR A 308 -7.28 -8.51 3.43
C THR A 308 -7.91 -8.47 2.05
N TYR A 309 -7.20 -8.91 1.00
CA TYR A 309 -7.77 -9.06 -0.34
C TYR A 309 -8.94 -10.04 -0.40
N ARG A 310 -8.97 -11.04 0.49
CA ARG A 310 -10.08 -12.01 0.57
C ARG A 310 -11.23 -11.51 1.42
N ALA A 311 -10.96 -10.63 2.38
CA ALA A 311 -11.93 -10.15 3.35
C ALA A 311 -13.07 -9.35 2.70
N GLU A 312 -12.75 -8.44 1.78
CA GLU A 312 -13.74 -7.62 1.08
C GLU A 312 -13.37 -7.39 -0.39
N PRO A 313 -14.35 -7.27 -1.31
CA PRO A 313 -14.07 -7.10 -2.74
C PRO A 313 -13.18 -5.90 -3.08
N ILE A 314 -13.32 -4.78 -2.36
CA ILE A 314 -12.57 -3.54 -2.64
C ILE A 314 -11.05 -3.74 -2.57
N TRP A 315 -10.57 -4.57 -1.65
CA TRP A 315 -9.15 -4.81 -1.46
C TRP A 315 -8.55 -5.68 -2.57
N ARG A 316 -9.31 -6.68 -3.04
CA ARG A 316 -8.90 -7.45 -4.23
C ARG A 316 -8.94 -6.58 -5.48
N GLU A 317 -9.92 -5.71 -5.62
CA GLU A 317 -9.97 -4.78 -6.73
C GLU A 317 -8.77 -3.83 -6.73
N LEU A 318 -8.44 -3.24 -5.56
CA LEU A 318 -7.23 -2.45 -5.36
C LEU A 318 -6.01 -3.25 -5.83
N TYR A 319 -5.83 -4.48 -5.35
CA TYR A 319 -4.72 -5.35 -5.74
C TYR A 319 -4.66 -5.57 -7.25
N ASN A 320 -5.80 -5.86 -7.88
CA ASN A 320 -5.90 -6.02 -9.32
C ASN A 320 -5.51 -4.73 -10.06
N MET A 321 -5.87 -3.54 -9.57
CA MET A 321 -5.43 -2.28 -10.19
C MET A 321 -3.90 -2.16 -10.20
N TYR A 322 -3.22 -2.47 -9.10
CA TYR A 322 -1.76 -2.47 -9.08
C TYR A 322 -1.17 -3.42 -10.14
N ARG A 323 -1.77 -4.61 -10.34
CA ARG A 323 -1.37 -5.54 -11.40
C ARG A 323 -1.61 -4.98 -12.80
N HIS A 324 -2.72 -4.27 -13.02
CA HIS A 324 -3.00 -3.60 -14.31
C HIS A 324 -1.93 -2.55 -14.62
N PHE A 325 -1.60 -1.69 -13.65
CA PHE A 325 -0.53 -0.70 -13.80
C PHE A 325 0.82 -1.36 -14.04
N ALA A 326 1.15 -2.43 -13.30
CA ALA A 326 2.40 -3.17 -13.49
C ALA A 326 2.50 -3.77 -14.90
N VAL A 327 1.48 -4.50 -15.35
CA VAL A 327 1.47 -5.12 -16.69
C VAL A 327 1.50 -4.06 -17.78
N ALA A 328 0.67 -3.02 -17.69
CA ALA A 328 0.67 -1.92 -18.66
C ALA A 328 2.03 -1.22 -18.74
N ARG A 329 2.69 -1.03 -17.59
CA ARG A 329 4.04 -0.45 -17.54
C ARG A 329 5.07 -1.35 -18.21
N ILE A 330 5.05 -2.65 -17.93
CA ILE A 330 5.94 -3.62 -18.59
C ILE A 330 5.72 -3.61 -20.11
N MET A 331 4.46 -3.62 -20.57
CA MET A 331 4.15 -3.55 -22.00
C MET A 331 4.70 -2.29 -22.68
N ALA A 332 4.64 -1.14 -22.01
CA ALA A 332 5.21 0.11 -22.50
C ALA A 332 6.74 0.05 -22.55
N GLU A 333 7.39 -0.45 -21.49
CA GLU A 333 8.85 -0.52 -21.39
C GLU A 333 9.49 -1.56 -22.32
N THR A 334 8.82 -2.69 -22.56
CA THR A 334 9.31 -3.73 -23.49
C THR A 334 8.88 -3.48 -24.93
N GLY A 335 8.10 -2.43 -25.21
CA GLY A 335 7.56 -2.15 -26.54
C GLY A 335 6.67 -3.28 -27.09
N ALA A 336 5.84 -3.90 -26.23
CA ALA A 336 5.02 -5.07 -26.60
C ALA A 336 4.15 -4.81 -27.84
N PHE A 337 3.62 -3.60 -27.97
CA PHE A 337 2.76 -3.21 -29.10
C PHE A 337 3.53 -2.95 -30.40
N ASN A 338 4.85 -2.78 -30.37
CA ASN A 338 5.65 -2.59 -31.59
C ASN A 338 5.85 -3.91 -32.36
N ARG A 339 5.50 -5.04 -31.73
CA ARG A 339 5.68 -6.39 -32.27
C ARG A 339 4.46 -6.93 -33.01
N VAL A 340 3.32 -6.25 -32.92
CA VAL A 340 2.05 -6.67 -33.51
C VAL A 340 1.34 -5.49 -34.16
N LYS A 341 0.53 -5.75 -35.19
CA LYS A 341 -0.25 -4.69 -35.87
C LYS A 341 -1.58 -4.41 -35.17
N LEU A 342 -1.53 -4.08 -33.87
CA LEU A 342 -2.71 -3.67 -33.10
C LEU A 342 -2.96 -2.17 -33.21
N ASP A 343 -4.23 -1.78 -33.34
CA ASP A 343 -4.65 -0.38 -33.26
C ASP A 343 -4.68 0.11 -31.80
N ILE A 344 -3.49 0.23 -31.20
CA ILE A 344 -3.34 0.72 -29.83
C ILE A 344 -3.82 2.17 -29.66
N ALA A 345 -3.72 2.99 -30.72
CA ALA A 345 -4.21 4.36 -30.69
C ALA A 345 -5.72 4.43 -30.38
N PHE A 346 -6.48 3.39 -30.72
CA PHE A 346 -7.86 3.27 -30.26
C PHE A 346 -7.94 3.29 -28.72
N LEU A 347 -7.19 2.44 -28.03
CA LEU A 347 -7.21 2.38 -26.55
C LEU A 347 -6.64 3.64 -25.91
N LEU A 348 -5.51 4.14 -26.44
CA LEU A 348 -4.80 5.28 -25.86
C LEU A 348 -5.56 6.60 -26.05
N ASP A 349 -6.17 6.82 -27.21
CA ASP A 349 -6.65 8.16 -27.59
C ASP A 349 -8.15 8.22 -27.87
N ARG A 350 -8.75 7.17 -28.43
CA ARG A 350 -10.14 7.24 -28.96
C ARG A 350 -11.19 6.61 -28.06
N TYR A 351 -10.85 5.57 -27.30
CA TYR A 351 -11.80 4.91 -26.42
C TYR A 351 -12.30 5.88 -25.34
N LYS A 352 -13.62 5.99 -25.19
CA LYS A 352 -14.23 6.83 -24.16
C LYS A 352 -14.39 5.99 -22.89
N VAL A 353 -13.46 6.16 -21.96
CA VAL A 353 -13.55 5.52 -20.64
C VAL A 353 -14.86 5.94 -19.97
N PRO A 354 -15.69 5.00 -19.46
CA PRO A 354 -16.92 5.33 -18.77
C PRO A 354 -16.68 6.33 -17.64
N ASN A 355 -17.49 7.40 -17.63
CA ASN A 355 -17.38 8.43 -16.62
C ASN A 355 -17.93 7.91 -15.30
N VAL A 356 -17.11 7.95 -14.25
CA VAL A 356 -17.52 7.67 -12.88
C VAL A 356 -17.37 8.94 -12.07
N ASN A 357 -18.43 9.33 -11.38
CA ASN A 357 -18.40 10.48 -10.48
C ASN A 357 -17.47 10.19 -9.30
N LEU A 358 -16.37 10.93 -9.24
CA LEU A 358 -15.49 10.99 -8.07
C LEU A 358 -15.70 12.35 -7.41
N PRO A 359 -16.11 12.44 -6.14
CA PRO A 359 -16.36 13.72 -5.49
C PRO A 359 -15.07 14.55 -5.42
N ALA A 360 -15.19 15.88 -5.52
CA ALA A 360 -14.06 16.81 -5.42
C ALA A 360 -13.41 16.79 -4.03
N SER A 361 -14.17 16.40 -3.01
CA SER A 361 -13.73 16.30 -1.63
C SER A 361 -14.44 15.17 -0.89
N LEU A 362 -13.82 14.71 0.20
CA LEU A 362 -14.41 13.77 1.14
C LEU A 362 -14.44 14.39 2.55
N PRO A 363 -15.42 14.04 3.40
CA PRO A 363 -15.43 14.52 4.77
C PRO A 363 -14.23 13.94 5.52
N GLY A 364 -13.55 14.78 6.30
CA GLY A 364 -12.49 14.30 7.16
C GLY A 364 -13.00 13.34 8.24
N LEU A 365 -12.12 12.43 8.65
CA LEU A 365 -12.43 11.42 9.65
C LEU A 365 -12.03 11.92 11.04
N SER A 366 -12.95 11.79 11.99
CA SER A 366 -12.73 12.14 13.40
C SER A 366 -13.11 10.99 14.30
N ARG A 367 -12.29 10.75 15.33
CA ARG A 367 -12.65 9.89 16.45
C ARG A 367 -12.12 10.50 17.74
N ILE A 368 -12.95 10.50 18.77
CA ILE A 368 -12.59 10.93 20.12
C ILE A 368 -12.89 9.80 21.11
N VAL A 369 -11.94 9.49 21.98
CA VAL A 369 -12.15 8.57 23.12
C VAL A 369 -11.85 9.32 24.41
N THR A 370 -12.79 9.26 25.34
CA THR A 370 -12.60 9.77 26.70
C THR A 370 -12.20 8.65 27.65
N HIS A 371 -11.37 8.97 28.65
CA HIS A 371 -11.08 8.12 29.79
C HIS A 371 -11.23 8.94 31.07
N SER A 372 -12.00 8.40 32.00
CA SER A 372 -12.23 9.01 33.31
C SER A 372 -11.63 8.11 34.37
N THR A 373 -10.70 8.63 35.16
CA THR A 373 -10.12 7.91 36.29
C THR A 373 -10.31 8.71 37.57
N LYS A 374 -10.76 8.04 38.64
CA LYS A 374 -10.87 8.66 39.96
C LYS A 374 -9.52 8.64 40.63
N ARG A 375 -8.98 9.81 40.94
CA ARG A 375 -7.75 9.96 41.72
C ARG A 375 -8.06 10.71 43.01
N ARG A 376 -8.01 10.00 44.14
CA ARG A 376 -8.41 10.54 45.45
C ARG A 376 -9.85 11.09 45.37
N SER A 377 -10.07 12.35 45.74
CA SER A 377 -11.38 13.02 45.69
C SER A 377 -11.70 13.68 44.33
N THR A 378 -10.81 13.62 43.35
CA THR A 378 -10.97 14.34 42.06
C THR A 378 -11.11 13.35 40.91
N THR A 379 -12.14 13.53 40.08
CA THR A 379 -12.29 12.80 38.81
C THR A 379 -11.46 13.49 37.74
N TRP A 380 -10.54 12.75 37.12
CA TRP A 380 -9.73 13.23 36.01
C TRP A 380 -10.33 12.74 34.70
N ASN A 381 -10.61 13.66 33.77
CA ASN A 381 -11.14 13.36 32.44
C ASN A 381 -10.08 13.69 31.40
N ALA A 382 -9.68 12.69 30.62
CA ALA A 382 -8.76 12.86 29.51
C ALA A 382 -9.43 12.45 28.21
N ALA A 383 -9.03 13.04 27.09
CA ALA A 383 -9.57 12.74 25.77
C ALA A 383 -8.43 12.61 24.75
N TYR A 384 -8.52 11.59 23.89
CA TYR A 384 -7.60 11.41 22.77
C TYR A 384 -8.37 11.43 21.45
N ALA A 385 -7.82 12.13 20.46
CA ALA A 385 -8.50 12.39 19.20
C ALA A 385 -7.56 12.37 17.98
N VAL A 386 -8.10 12.02 16.81
CA VAL A 386 -7.37 11.93 15.53
C VAL A 386 -8.12 12.61 14.38
N CYS A 387 -7.37 13.23 13.47
CA CYS A 387 -7.82 13.88 12.23
C CYS A 387 -6.75 13.70 11.16
N GLY A 388 -7.07 13.28 9.93
CA GLY A 388 -6.01 13.05 8.91
C GLY A 388 -6.48 12.81 7.49
N GLY A 389 -5.52 12.86 6.55
CA GLY A 389 -5.63 12.59 5.11
C GLY A 389 -4.35 11.93 4.57
N VAL A 390 -4.34 11.50 3.30
CA VAL A 390 -3.36 10.51 2.74
C VAL A 390 -3.13 10.70 1.25
N GLN A 391 -1.94 10.33 0.75
CA GLN A 391 -1.59 10.26 -0.68
C GLN A 391 -1.42 8.79 -1.16
N VAL A 392 -1.16 8.52 -2.43
CA VAL A 392 -0.73 7.22 -3.00
C VAL A 392 0.41 7.50 -3.99
N GLY A 393 1.33 6.54 -4.17
CA GLY A 393 2.39 6.66 -5.17
C GLY A 393 2.72 5.32 -5.81
N LEU A 394 2.80 5.28 -7.14
CA LEU A 394 3.24 4.13 -7.93
C LEU A 394 4.66 4.37 -8.48
N SER A 395 5.59 3.45 -8.21
CA SER A 395 6.96 3.51 -8.75
C SER A 395 7.54 2.12 -9.04
N LYS A 396 8.31 2.06 -10.15
CA LYS A 396 9.27 1.05 -10.66
C LYS A 396 8.95 -0.45 -10.45
N VAL A 397 8.99 -1.18 -11.57
CA VAL A 397 8.93 -2.66 -11.65
C VAL A 397 10.34 -3.20 -11.94
N ALA A 398 10.70 -4.38 -11.41
CA ALA A 398 12.01 -5.01 -11.62
C ALA A 398 11.93 -6.25 -12.53
N LYS A 399 12.97 -6.49 -13.35
CA LYS A 399 13.07 -7.65 -14.26
C LYS A 399 13.87 -8.80 -13.64
N SER A 400 13.46 -10.04 -13.88
CA SER A 400 14.18 -11.27 -13.57
C SER A 400 14.25 -12.20 -14.80
N GLY A 401 15.18 -13.17 -14.82
CA GLY A 401 15.36 -14.12 -15.94
C GLY A 401 14.52 -15.41 -15.78
N ASP A 402 14.21 -16.09 -16.89
CA ASP A 402 13.46 -17.37 -16.93
C ASP A 402 14.42 -18.57 -16.97
N SER A 403 15.24 -18.75 -15.92
CA SER A 403 16.31 -19.76 -15.91
C SER A 403 15.84 -21.20 -16.14
N ASP A 404 14.56 -21.48 -15.91
CA ASP A 404 13.98 -22.82 -15.96
C ASP A 404 13.06 -23.02 -17.19
N GLY A 405 12.90 -21.99 -18.04
CA GLY A 405 12.05 -22.00 -19.24
C GLY A 405 10.55 -22.17 -18.97
N ASN A 406 10.10 -21.94 -17.73
CA ASN A 406 8.73 -22.19 -17.31
C ASN A 406 7.76 -21.15 -17.89
N VAL A 407 8.19 -19.89 -17.99
CA VAL A 407 7.35 -18.82 -18.57
C VAL A 407 7.21 -19.04 -20.07
N GLN A 408 8.29 -19.44 -20.75
CA GLN A 408 8.23 -19.81 -22.16
C GLN A 408 7.22 -20.93 -22.44
N ARG A 409 7.31 -22.05 -21.73
CA ARG A 409 6.39 -23.19 -21.92
C ARG A 409 4.95 -22.81 -21.62
N THR A 410 4.75 -21.94 -20.63
CA THR A 410 3.43 -21.40 -20.29
C THR A 410 2.86 -20.59 -21.45
N GLY A 411 3.64 -19.69 -22.05
CA GLY A 411 3.26 -18.94 -23.24
C GLY A 411 2.84 -19.83 -24.41
N GLN A 412 3.63 -20.87 -24.69
CA GLN A 412 3.31 -21.85 -25.73
C GLN A 412 1.97 -22.55 -25.46
N ASN A 413 1.71 -22.98 -24.22
CA ASN A 413 0.43 -23.57 -23.84
C ASN A 413 -0.75 -22.59 -24.00
N VAL A 414 -0.54 -21.30 -23.74
CA VAL A 414 -1.58 -20.27 -23.94
C VAL A 414 -1.95 -20.18 -25.41
N LEU A 415 -0.96 -20.01 -26.29
CA LEU A 415 -1.19 -19.84 -27.73
C LEU A 415 -1.77 -21.12 -28.36
N SER A 416 -1.27 -22.29 -27.98
CA SER A 416 -1.75 -23.56 -28.53
C SER A 416 -3.17 -23.93 -28.08
N SER A 417 -3.59 -23.48 -26.89
CA SER A 417 -4.94 -23.64 -26.36
C SER A 417 -5.95 -22.72 -27.03
N ARG A 418 -5.51 -21.72 -27.80
CA ARG A 418 -6.40 -20.79 -28.50
C ARG A 418 -7.23 -21.54 -29.55
N PRO A 419 -8.58 -21.54 -29.48
CA PRO A 419 -9.42 -22.27 -30.43
C PRO A 419 -9.36 -21.70 -31.85
N SER A 420 -9.44 -20.38 -31.97
CA SER A 420 -9.37 -19.65 -33.23
C SER A 420 -8.88 -18.23 -33.04
N ARG A 421 -8.47 -17.60 -34.15
CA ARG A 421 -8.04 -16.19 -34.19
C ARG A 421 -9.11 -15.26 -33.59
N ASP A 422 -10.39 -15.52 -33.81
CA ASP A 422 -11.49 -14.62 -33.38
C ASP A 422 -12.06 -14.93 -31.99
N THR A 423 -11.41 -15.82 -31.25
CA THR A 423 -11.79 -16.10 -29.87
C THR A 423 -11.41 -14.94 -28.94
N LEU A 424 -12.41 -14.33 -28.28
CA LEU A 424 -12.17 -13.26 -27.28
C LEU A 424 -11.42 -13.78 -26.06
N ALA A 425 -11.83 -14.92 -25.50
CA ALA A 425 -11.25 -15.48 -24.29
C ALA A 425 -11.29 -17.00 -24.30
N TRP A 426 -10.25 -17.64 -23.78
CA TRP A 426 -10.14 -19.09 -23.78
C TRP A 426 -9.48 -19.62 -22.50
N ASN A 427 -9.80 -20.88 -22.19
CA ASN A 427 -9.14 -21.61 -21.12
C ASN A 427 -7.78 -22.10 -21.59
N VAL A 428 -6.80 -22.03 -20.71
CA VAL A 428 -5.44 -22.52 -20.98
C VAL A 428 -5.32 -23.93 -20.43
N VAL A 429 -5.02 -24.88 -21.30
CA VAL A 429 -4.89 -26.31 -20.95
C VAL A 429 -3.41 -26.65 -20.84
N PRO A 430 -2.90 -27.03 -19.66
CA PRO A 430 -1.51 -27.44 -19.49
C PRO A 430 -1.17 -28.63 -20.40
N GLY A 431 -0.02 -28.56 -21.08
CA GLY A 431 0.46 -29.66 -21.92
C GLY A 431 -0.18 -29.75 -23.31
N SER A 432 -1.02 -28.79 -23.69
CA SER A 432 -1.61 -28.69 -25.03
C SER A 432 -0.57 -28.24 -26.07
N LEU A 433 0.63 -28.84 -26.17
CA LEU A 433 1.55 -28.49 -27.25
C LEU A 433 1.01 -29.05 -28.56
N LYS A 434 0.43 -28.18 -29.41
CA LYS A 434 0.21 -28.54 -30.82
C LYS A 434 1.58 -28.85 -31.42
N SER A 435 1.69 -29.95 -32.15
CA SER A 435 2.92 -30.41 -32.80
C SER A 435 3.32 -29.47 -33.94
N VAL A 436 3.74 -28.26 -33.61
CA VAL A 436 4.23 -27.29 -34.59
C VAL A 436 5.51 -26.71 -34.03
N PHE A 437 6.57 -26.87 -34.82
CA PHE A 437 7.94 -26.35 -34.73
C PHE A 437 9.05 -27.35 -34.34
N LYS A 438 9.96 -27.48 -35.32
CA LYS A 438 11.16 -28.31 -35.37
C LYS A 438 12.14 -27.89 -34.29
N LYS A 439 12.56 -28.86 -33.49
CA LYS A 439 13.62 -28.77 -32.48
C LYS A 439 14.95 -28.40 -33.14
N LYS A 440 15.57 -27.29 -32.74
CA LYS A 440 17.01 -27.04 -32.97
C LYS A 440 17.80 -27.75 -31.86
N PRO A 441 18.94 -28.41 -32.14
CA PRO A 441 19.64 -29.21 -31.13
C PRO A 441 20.31 -28.30 -30.09
N ALA A 442 20.16 -28.65 -28.81
CA ALA A 442 20.92 -28.07 -27.72
C ALA A 442 22.37 -28.61 -27.71
N PRO A 443 23.35 -27.83 -27.24
CA PRO A 443 24.69 -28.33 -26.99
C PRO A 443 24.77 -29.08 -25.66
N ASP A 444 25.65 -30.08 -25.62
CA ASP A 444 25.87 -31.03 -24.54
C ASP A 444 26.22 -30.39 -23.19
N ALA A 445 25.59 -30.87 -22.13
CA ALA A 445 25.97 -30.61 -20.75
C ALA A 445 26.62 -31.86 -20.16
N GLY A 446 27.91 -31.75 -19.83
CA GLY A 446 28.71 -32.77 -19.16
C GLY A 446 28.28 -32.98 -17.70
N ALA A 447 28.37 -34.23 -17.27
CA ALA A 447 28.04 -34.72 -15.93
C ALA A 447 29.11 -34.36 -14.88
N SER A 448 28.69 -34.20 -13.62
CA SER A 448 29.53 -34.47 -12.45
C SER A 448 28.69 -34.91 -11.25
N SER A 449 29.34 -35.71 -10.39
CA SER A 449 28.80 -36.73 -9.48
C SER A 449 28.43 -36.26 -8.08
N GLU A 450 27.59 -37.09 -7.44
CA GLU A 450 27.25 -37.16 -6.01
C GLU A 450 28.44 -37.12 -5.03
N ARG A 451 28.17 -36.67 -3.79
CA ARG A 451 28.67 -37.31 -2.56
C ARG A 451 27.88 -36.93 -1.29
N ALA A 452 27.94 -37.84 -0.33
CA ALA A 452 27.01 -38.09 0.78
C ALA A 452 27.24 -37.29 2.09
N ALA A 453 26.25 -37.43 2.99
CA ALA A 453 26.14 -36.90 4.36
C ALA A 453 27.08 -37.56 5.39
N PRO A 454 27.15 -37.01 6.62
CA PRO A 454 26.72 -37.82 7.78
C PRO A 454 25.98 -37.05 8.91
N ALA A 455 25.45 -37.85 9.84
CA ALA A 455 24.55 -37.55 10.96
C ALA A 455 25.24 -36.98 12.23
N GLY A 456 24.42 -36.44 13.15
CA GLY A 456 24.83 -36.10 14.52
C GLY A 456 23.66 -35.73 15.44
N THR A 457 23.67 -36.33 16.64
CA THR A 457 22.63 -36.54 17.66
C THR A 457 22.57 -35.48 18.78
N GLY A 458 21.44 -35.40 19.53
CA GLY A 458 21.45 -34.88 20.92
C GLY A 458 20.13 -34.33 21.50
N SER A 459 19.52 -35.07 22.42
CA SER A 459 18.36 -34.73 23.29
C SER A 459 18.81 -33.83 24.48
N ILE A 460 18.04 -33.30 25.43
CA ILE A 460 16.82 -33.75 26.12
C ILE A 460 16.26 -32.58 26.95
N LYS A 461 14.95 -32.60 27.19
CA LYS A 461 14.27 -31.74 28.17
C LYS A 461 14.79 -32.01 29.58
N ASP A 462 14.81 -30.95 30.37
CA ASP A 462 14.56 -30.84 31.82
C ASP A 462 15.55 -29.79 32.35
N LEU A 463 15.16 -28.80 33.13
CA LEU A 463 14.69 -29.01 34.49
C LEU A 463 14.09 -27.68 35.02
N PHE A 464 12.91 -27.80 35.67
CA PHE A 464 12.21 -26.86 36.58
C PHE A 464 11.17 -25.84 36.05
N PRO A 465 9.87 -26.06 36.32
CA PRO A 465 8.83 -25.03 36.56
C PRO A 465 8.59 -24.84 38.08
N PRO A 466 7.56 -24.09 38.55
CA PRO A 466 7.10 -22.72 38.25
C PRO A 466 7.01 -21.86 39.55
N VAL A 467 6.73 -20.54 39.48
CA VAL A 467 5.89 -19.85 40.50
C VAL A 467 5.13 -18.68 39.87
N THR A 468 3.80 -18.73 39.97
CA THR A 468 2.84 -17.66 39.71
C THR A 468 2.83 -16.64 40.83
N THR A 469 3.01 -15.37 40.50
CA THR A 469 2.55 -14.23 41.30
C THR A 469 1.66 -13.37 40.41
N GLU A 470 0.46 -13.06 40.87
CA GLU A 470 -0.46 -12.15 40.18
C GLU A 470 0.25 -10.80 40.01
N LYS A 471 0.66 -10.51 38.77
CA LYS A 471 1.23 -9.23 38.40
C LYS A 471 0.11 -8.21 38.25
N PRO A 472 0.35 -6.93 38.61
CA PRO A 472 -0.50 -5.85 38.16
C PRO A 472 -0.61 -5.94 36.64
N ILE A 473 -1.83 -5.80 36.08
CA ILE A 473 -2.13 -5.95 34.66
C ILE A 473 -1.10 -5.13 33.87
N ALA A 474 -0.11 -5.82 33.30
CA ALA A 474 0.95 -5.17 32.54
C ALA A 474 0.30 -4.57 31.29
N ALA A 475 0.69 -3.35 30.94
CA ALA A 475 0.27 -2.76 29.66
C ALA A 475 0.57 -3.76 28.54
N PRO A 476 -0.38 -4.06 27.64
CA PRO A 476 -0.10 -4.93 26.52
C PRO A 476 1.01 -4.30 25.68
N SER A 477 2.01 -5.09 25.33
CA SER A 477 3.07 -4.65 24.43
C SER A 477 2.53 -4.46 23.01
N LEU A 478 3.14 -3.58 22.21
CA LEU A 478 2.81 -3.48 20.78
C LEU A 478 2.92 -4.85 20.08
N ARG A 479 3.86 -5.69 20.52
CA ARG A 479 4.00 -7.05 20.01
C ARG A 479 2.77 -7.90 20.30
N GLU A 480 2.15 -7.78 21.47
CA GLU A 480 0.93 -8.53 21.79
C GLU A 480 -0.28 -7.99 21.03
N LEU A 481 -0.38 -6.67 20.84
CA LEU A 481 -1.48 -6.03 20.12
C LEU A 481 -1.46 -6.33 18.61
N PHE A 482 -0.27 -6.47 18.02
CA PHE A 482 -0.07 -6.71 16.58
C PHE A 482 0.45 -8.12 16.26
N ARG A 483 0.25 -9.10 17.16
CA ARG A 483 0.59 -10.50 16.88
C ARG A 483 -0.39 -11.06 15.85
N THR A 484 0.03 -11.03 14.59
CA THR A 484 -0.59 -11.80 13.49
C THR A 484 -0.16 -13.25 13.56
#